data_AF-A0AAV6JLJ7-F1
#
_entry.id   AF-A0AAV6JLJ7-F1
#
_cell.length_a   1.000
_cell.length_b   1.000
_cell.length_c   1.000
_cell.angle_alpha   90.00
_cell.angle_beta   90.00
_cell.angle_gamma   90.00
#
_symmetry.space_group_name_H-M   'P 1'
#
loop_
_entity.id
_entity.type
_entity.pdbx_description
1 polymer ?
#
loop_
_entity_poly.entity_id
_entity_poly.type
_entity_poly.pdbx_seq_one_letter_code
_entity_poly.pdbx_strand_id
1 'polypeptide(L)'
;MLTLLFLTLVAHAQLVIPASPQPNSIFILAGQSNMSGRGGVTMNNTWDGFVPPECRPNRNILRLTAALDWVPATEPLHKDIDVYATVGVGPGMSFANSVLGHDSRLGVVGLVPCAVGGTAIGQWGRGSFLYGQLVRRASAAVQGGGNIKGMLWYQGESDTASLEAAELYKGRLEKFFPNSIFILAGQSNMSGRGGATRNNTWDGYVPPECRPNPKILRLTANLAWVPAAEPLHKDIDVYATVGVGPGMAFANSVLARDPGLGVVGLVPCAVGGTTIGQWSRGGVLYSKLVRRAIAAAQGGGKIKGMLWYQGESDTLSSQDAELYKARLEKFFLNVRSDLKSPLLPIIQVALASGQGRFIEKVREAQLGLNLRNVKCVDAKGLQLEPDYVHLTTQAEGTGEVNEHGGVEKKVEAEGYQKSAGHDDEPPKKETVEVNEHGDVEKKVETVDYRKSAGHDGEPPKKEDVEVIHCTEAEDPGVLAKAGVAVKEKIQSAKEAASNIGKKEK
;
A
#
# COMPACT_ATOMS: atom_id res chain seq x y z
N MET A 1 -55.84 43.16 -25.06
CA MET A 1 -54.59 42.36 -25.16
C MET A 1 -53.61 42.55 -24.00
N LEU A 2 -53.92 43.34 -22.95
CA LEU A 2 -52.98 43.58 -21.84
C LEU A 2 -53.32 42.87 -20.52
N THR A 3 -54.46 42.18 -20.43
CA THR A 3 -54.91 41.46 -19.21
C THR A 3 -54.59 39.97 -19.21
N LEU A 4 -54.12 39.41 -20.34
CA LEU A 4 -53.81 37.98 -20.47
C LEU A 4 -52.32 37.64 -20.25
N LEU A 5 -51.46 38.66 -20.14
CA LEU A 5 -50.00 38.50 -20.00
C LEU A 5 -49.51 38.44 -18.54
N PHE A 6 -50.37 38.75 -17.56
CA PHE A 6 -50.00 38.68 -16.13
C PHE A 6 -50.30 37.32 -15.48
N LEU A 7 -51.15 36.49 -16.10
CA LEU A 7 -51.53 35.17 -15.57
C LEU A 7 -50.61 34.02 -16.01
N THR A 8 -49.71 34.25 -16.98
CA THR A 8 -48.74 33.22 -17.43
C THR A 8 -47.36 33.36 -16.80
N LEU A 9 -47.09 34.45 -16.06
CA LEU A 9 -45.79 34.66 -15.41
C LEU A 9 -45.71 34.13 -13.95
N VAL A 10 -46.77 33.54 -13.42
CA VAL A 10 -46.78 32.96 -12.05
C VAL A 10 -46.63 31.42 -12.06
N ALA A 11 -46.62 30.77 -13.23
CA ALA A 11 -46.63 29.30 -13.32
C ALA A 11 -45.27 28.63 -13.59
N HIS A 12 -44.16 29.36 -13.62
CA HIS A 12 -42.81 28.78 -13.83
C HIS A 12 -41.77 29.16 -12.78
N ALA A 13 -42.21 29.54 -11.57
CA ALA A 13 -41.36 29.30 -10.42
C ALA A 13 -41.37 27.78 -10.17
N GLN A 14 -40.58 27.02 -10.96
CA GLN A 14 -40.09 25.74 -10.47
C GLN A 14 -39.52 26.04 -9.10
N LEU A 15 -40.09 25.40 -8.07
CA LEU A 15 -39.50 25.37 -6.76
C LEU A 15 -38.05 24.93 -7.01
N VAL A 16 -37.10 25.85 -6.97
CA VAL A 16 -35.69 25.50 -6.85
C VAL A 16 -35.61 24.93 -5.45
N ILE A 17 -35.91 23.63 -5.33
CA ILE A 17 -35.64 22.89 -4.11
C ILE A 17 -34.14 23.08 -3.92
N PRO A 18 -33.69 23.80 -2.88
CA PRO A 18 -32.27 23.95 -2.65
C PRO A 18 -31.70 22.53 -2.58
N ALA A 19 -30.70 22.24 -3.41
CA ALA A 19 -30.05 20.95 -3.41
C ALA A 19 -29.68 20.62 -1.96
N SER A 20 -30.12 19.46 -1.46
CA SER A 20 -29.77 19.02 -0.11
C SER A 20 -28.26 19.18 0.10
N PRO A 21 -27.82 19.77 1.22
CA PRO A 21 -26.40 19.99 1.45
C PRO A 21 -25.66 18.66 1.26
N GLN A 22 -24.61 18.69 0.45
CA GLN A 22 -23.76 17.52 0.19
C GLN A 22 -22.49 17.65 1.01
N PRO A 23 -21.98 16.57 1.61
CA PRO A 23 -20.76 16.64 2.38
C PRO A 23 -19.52 16.78 1.50
N ASN A 24 -18.62 17.68 1.87
CA ASN A 24 -17.31 17.85 1.23
C ASN A 24 -16.27 16.89 1.82
N SER A 25 -16.37 16.64 3.13
CA SER A 25 -15.42 15.84 3.92
C SER A 25 -16.13 14.65 4.53
N ILE A 26 -15.82 13.45 4.03
CA ILE A 26 -16.52 12.22 4.38
C ILE A 26 -15.67 11.37 5.32
N PHE A 27 -16.27 10.88 6.40
CA PHE A 27 -15.65 9.95 7.34
C PHE A 27 -16.48 8.67 7.46
N ILE A 28 -15.82 7.53 7.32
CA ILE A 28 -16.44 6.21 7.47
C ILE A 28 -16.41 5.83 8.96
N LEU A 29 -17.52 5.31 9.48
CA LEU A 29 -17.63 4.80 10.85
C LEU A 29 -17.81 3.29 10.79
N ALA A 30 -16.75 2.52 11.03
CA ALA A 30 -16.76 1.07 10.86
C ALA A 30 -16.19 0.31 12.06
N GLY A 31 -16.54 -0.97 12.15
CA GLY A 31 -16.21 -1.83 13.29
C GLY A 31 -17.45 -2.43 13.93
N GLN A 32 -17.45 -2.56 15.25
CA GLN A 32 -18.45 -3.34 16.00
C GLN A 32 -19.33 -2.49 16.94
N SER A 33 -19.90 -3.11 17.98
CA SER A 33 -20.94 -2.57 18.88
C SER A 33 -20.64 -1.16 19.43
N ASN A 34 -19.41 -0.90 19.88
CA ASN A 34 -19.06 0.42 20.40
C ASN A 34 -18.99 1.51 19.32
N MET A 35 -18.68 1.16 18.06
CA MET A 35 -18.82 2.09 16.94
C MET A 35 -20.30 2.27 16.56
N SER A 36 -21.08 1.18 16.50
CA SER A 36 -22.50 1.28 16.15
C SER A 36 -23.28 2.10 17.17
N GLY A 37 -22.86 2.01 18.43
CA GLY A 37 -23.32 2.81 19.56
C GLY A 37 -24.10 1.96 20.55
N ARG A 38 -23.58 1.84 21.77
CA ARG A 38 -24.26 1.20 22.91
C ARG A 38 -24.41 2.12 24.13
N GLY A 39 -23.96 3.37 24.03
CA GLY A 39 -24.12 4.36 25.09
C GLY A 39 -25.60 4.64 25.39
N GLY A 40 -26.00 4.45 26.65
CA GLY A 40 -27.39 4.63 27.10
C GLY A 40 -28.32 3.45 26.82
N VAL A 41 -27.82 2.33 26.29
CA VAL A 41 -28.65 1.12 26.12
C VAL A 41 -28.79 0.42 27.48
N THR A 42 -30.02 0.26 27.95
CA THR A 42 -30.38 -0.33 29.23
C THR A 42 -30.45 -1.86 29.17
N MET A 43 -30.53 -2.52 30.34
CA MET A 43 -30.69 -3.98 30.45
C MET A 43 -31.95 -4.51 29.75
N ASN A 44 -32.97 -3.67 29.54
CA ASN A 44 -34.20 -4.04 28.83
C ASN A 44 -34.10 -3.87 27.31
N ASN A 45 -32.89 -3.75 26.75
CA ASN A 45 -32.65 -3.48 25.32
C ASN A 45 -33.37 -2.23 24.80
N THR A 46 -33.47 -1.19 25.62
CA THR A 46 -34.00 0.13 25.21
C THR A 46 -32.93 1.19 25.38
N TRP A 47 -32.88 2.16 24.47
CA TRP A 47 -32.02 3.33 24.63
C TRP A 47 -32.71 4.37 25.51
N ASP A 48 -31.99 4.90 26.50
CA ASP A 48 -32.48 5.90 27.45
C ASP A 48 -32.75 7.29 26.83
N GLY A 49 -32.36 7.50 25.57
CA GLY A 49 -32.54 8.75 24.84
C GLY A 49 -31.56 9.84 25.25
N PHE A 50 -30.60 9.56 26.12
CA PHE A 50 -29.63 10.55 26.58
C PHE A 50 -28.59 10.81 25.49
N VAL A 51 -28.48 12.08 25.08
CA VAL A 51 -27.48 12.56 24.12
C VAL A 51 -26.54 13.55 24.83
N PRO A 52 -25.25 13.20 25.01
CA PRO A 52 -24.26 14.10 25.61
C PRO A 52 -24.12 15.41 24.83
N PRO A 53 -23.72 16.53 25.49
CA PRO A 53 -23.57 17.83 24.84
C PRO A 53 -22.68 17.82 23.59
N GLU A 54 -21.59 17.05 23.59
CA GLU A 54 -20.67 16.99 22.45
C GLU A 54 -21.22 16.16 21.28
N CYS A 55 -22.27 15.36 21.49
CA CYS A 55 -22.95 14.60 20.46
C CYS A 55 -24.18 15.33 19.90
N ARG A 56 -24.41 16.59 20.31
CA ARG A 56 -25.57 17.36 19.86
C ARG A 56 -25.55 17.56 18.34
N PRO A 57 -26.73 17.58 17.68
CA PRO A 57 -26.84 17.84 16.25
C PRO A 57 -26.18 19.15 15.84
N ASN A 58 -25.56 19.13 14.66
CA ASN A 58 -24.92 20.30 14.06
C ASN A 58 -25.33 20.36 12.59
N ARG A 59 -25.75 21.54 12.12
CA ARG A 59 -26.23 21.76 10.73
C ARG A 59 -25.18 21.42 9.66
N ASN A 60 -23.90 21.41 10.01
CA ASN A 60 -22.80 21.07 9.10
C ASN A 60 -22.40 19.59 9.16
N ILE A 61 -23.15 18.75 9.89
CA ILE A 61 -22.90 17.31 9.97
C ILE A 61 -24.09 16.57 9.39
N LEU A 62 -23.81 15.73 8.39
CA LEU A 62 -24.77 14.85 7.74
C LEU A 62 -24.42 13.39 8.02
N ARG A 63 -25.41 12.53 7.91
CA ARG A 63 -25.30 11.08 8.03
C ARG A 63 -25.86 10.43 6.77
N LEU A 64 -25.18 9.41 6.26
CA LEU A 64 -25.68 8.56 5.20
C LEU A 64 -26.60 7.46 5.76
N THR A 65 -27.86 7.44 5.33
CA THR A 65 -28.85 6.42 5.75
C THR A 65 -28.59 5.05 5.10
N ALA A 66 -29.34 4.03 5.50
CA ALA A 66 -29.36 2.71 4.87
C ALA A 66 -29.78 2.77 3.39
N ALA A 67 -30.68 3.70 3.07
CA ALA A 67 -31.17 4.00 1.72
C ALA A 67 -30.17 4.79 0.86
N LEU A 68 -29.01 5.16 1.43
CA LEU A 68 -27.95 5.95 0.77
C LEU A 68 -28.32 7.42 0.55
N ASP A 69 -29.20 7.96 1.38
CA ASP A 69 -29.56 9.37 1.40
C ASP A 69 -28.78 10.12 2.47
N TRP A 70 -28.39 11.37 2.17
CA TRP A 70 -27.81 12.27 3.16
C TRP A 70 -28.91 12.97 3.95
N VAL A 71 -28.86 12.84 5.28
CA VAL A 71 -29.78 13.50 6.22
C VAL A 71 -29.00 14.24 7.31
N PRO A 72 -29.57 15.25 7.99
CA PRO A 72 -28.96 15.84 9.18
C PRO A 72 -28.59 14.77 10.20
N ALA A 73 -27.37 14.82 10.73
CA ALA A 73 -26.89 13.79 11.65
C ALA A 73 -27.48 13.96 13.05
N THR A 74 -28.13 12.90 13.54
CA THR A 74 -28.63 12.78 14.91
C THR A 74 -28.36 11.38 15.45
N GLU A 75 -28.12 11.27 16.76
CA GLU A 75 -28.03 9.96 17.42
C GLU A 75 -29.41 9.25 17.45
N PRO A 76 -29.44 7.91 17.43
CA PRO A 76 -28.32 6.99 17.23
C PRO A 76 -27.87 6.90 15.76
N LEU A 77 -26.57 7.09 15.49
CA LEU A 77 -26.02 7.12 14.13
C LEU A 77 -26.10 5.80 13.34
N HIS A 78 -26.37 4.65 13.96
CA HIS A 78 -26.45 3.35 13.27
C HIS A 78 -27.85 2.72 13.31
N LYS A 79 -28.90 3.47 13.67
CA LYS A 79 -30.26 2.95 13.87
C LYS A 79 -30.85 2.14 12.71
N ASP A 80 -30.55 2.51 11.48
CA ASP A 80 -31.00 1.84 10.27
C ASP A 80 -29.92 0.93 9.65
N ILE A 81 -28.77 0.80 10.32
CA ILE A 81 -27.60 0.03 9.85
C ILE A 81 -27.43 -1.24 10.68
N ASP A 82 -27.34 -1.11 12.01
CA ASP A 82 -27.19 -2.23 12.95
C ASP A 82 -28.57 -2.69 13.45
N VAL A 83 -29.42 -3.10 12.51
CA VAL A 83 -30.86 -3.34 12.73
C VAL A 83 -31.18 -4.52 13.66
N TYR A 84 -30.20 -5.37 13.96
CA TYR A 84 -30.36 -6.53 14.83
C TYR A 84 -30.12 -6.20 16.31
N ALA A 85 -29.81 -4.95 16.65
CA ALA A 85 -29.52 -4.55 18.02
C ALA A 85 -30.05 -3.15 18.33
N THR A 86 -30.37 -2.90 19.60
CA THR A 86 -30.67 -1.56 20.08
C THR A 86 -29.40 -0.73 20.07
N VAL A 87 -29.41 0.34 19.28
CA VAL A 87 -28.30 1.29 19.20
C VAL A 87 -28.58 2.53 20.04
N GLY A 88 -27.54 3.02 20.68
CA GLY A 88 -27.52 4.29 21.40
C GLY A 88 -26.41 5.19 20.86
N VAL A 89 -25.77 5.95 21.75
CA VAL A 89 -24.69 6.87 21.36
C VAL A 89 -23.40 6.10 21.06
N GLY A 90 -22.77 6.43 19.92
CA GLY A 90 -21.42 6.00 19.56
C GLY A 90 -20.44 7.20 19.49
N PRO A 91 -19.19 7.00 19.05
CA PRO A 91 -18.21 8.09 19.00
C PRO A 91 -18.44 9.08 17.84
N GLY A 92 -19.25 8.71 16.84
CA GLY A 92 -19.33 9.42 15.56
C GLY A 92 -19.72 10.90 15.65
N MET A 93 -20.78 11.26 16.38
CA MET A 93 -21.20 12.66 16.52
C MET A 93 -20.14 13.50 17.26
N SER A 94 -19.59 12.98 18.35
CA SER A 94 -18.56 13.69 19.11
C SER A 94 -17.27 13.89 18.30
N PHE A 95 -16.87 12.89 17.52
CA PHE A 95 -15.76 13.00 16.59
C PHE A 95 -16.02 14.10 15.56
N ALA A 96 -17.18 14.08 14.90
CA ALA A 96 -17.53 15.04 13.85
C ALA A 96 -17.59 16.49 14.36
N ASN A 97 -18.20 16.71 15.54
CA ASN A 97 -18.22 18.02 16.18
C ASN A 97 -16.81 18.49 16.56
N SER A 98 -15.95 17.58 17.04
CA SER A 98 -14.56 17.89 17.38
C SER A 98 -13.73 18.29 16.14
N VAL A 99 -13.77 17.50 15.06
CA VAL A 99 -12.98 17.83 13.85
C VAL A 99 -13.44 19.12 13.20
N LEU A 100 -14.75 19.41 13.19
CA LEU A 100 -15.27 20.69 12.70
C LEU A 100 -14.84 21.86 13.57
N GLY A 101 -14.76 21.67 14.89
CA GLY A 101 -14.26 22.67 15.82
C GLY A 101 -12.78 23.01 15.62
N HIS A 102 -11.98 22.06 15.12
CA HIS A 102 -10.55 22.23 14.89
C HIS A 102 -10.19 22.65 13.46
N ASP A 103 -10.99 22.27 12.46
CA ASP A 103 -10.75 22.64 11.06
C ASP A 103 -12.04 22.99 10.33
N SER A 104 -12.33 24.29 10.26
CA SER A 104 -13.49 24.82 9.56
C SER A 104 -13.41 24.65 8.03
N ARG A 105 -12.23 24.34 7.46
CA ARG A 105 -12.06 24.12 6.01
C ARG A 105 -12.64 22.79 5.56
N LEU A 106 -13.00 21.91 6.50
CA LEU A 106 -13.66 20.64 6.21
C LEU A 106 -15.05 20.84 5.57
N GLY A 107 -15.67 22.02 5.72
CA GLY A 107 -16.98 22.32 5.15
C GLY A 107 -18.08 21.48 5.79
N VAL A 108 -18.96 20.91 4.96
CA VAL A 108 -19.98 19.96 5.45
C VAL A 108 -19.33 18.59 5.67
N VAL A 109 -19.43 18.06 6.88
CA VAL A 109 -18.93 16.73 7.26
C VAL A 109 -20.00 15.69 7.04
N GLY A 110 -19.66 14.64 6.30
CA GLY A 110 -20.52 13.47 6.06
C GLY A 110 -20.04 12.27 6.86
N LEU A 111 -20.90 11.73 7.71
CA LEU A 111 -20.68 10.47 8.42
C LEU A 111 -21.30 9.32 7.65
N VAL A 112 -20.53 8.25 7.43
CA VAL A 112 -20.98 7.03 6.76
C VAL A 112 -20.96 5.88 7.77
N PRO A 113 -22.09 5.64 8.48
CA PRO A 113 -22.19 4.56 9.45
C PRO A 113 -22.19 3.21 8.74
N CYS A 114 -21.29 2.32 9.15
CA CYS A 114 -21.12 0.99 8.58
C CYS A 114 -21.01 -0.10 9.65
N ALA A 115 -20.81 0.26 10.92
CA ALA A 115 -20.55 -0.69 11.99
C ALA A 115 -21.74 -1.61 12.29
N VAL A 116 -21.42 -2.85 12.64
CA VAL A 116 -22.40 -3.91 12.98
C VAL A 116 -21.93 -4.60 14.26
N GLY A 117 -22.81 -4.67 15.26
CA GLY A 117 -22.48 -5.22 16.58
C GLY A 117 -22.05 -6.69 16.54
N GLY A 118 -21.13 -7.07 17.45
CA GLY A 118 -20.71 -8.47 17.63
C GLY A 118 -19.85 -9.05 16.51
N THR A 119 -19.33 -8.21 15.61
CA THR A 119 -18.52 -8.68 14.48
C THR A 119 -17.05 -8.74 14.84
N ALA A 120 -16.36 -9.81 14.45
CA ALA A 120 -14.91 -9.99 14.58
C ALA A 120 -14.16 -9.47 13.33
N ILE A 121 -12.87 -9.13 13.45
CA ILE A 121 -12.05 -8.60 12.33
C ILE A 121 -12.04 -9.53 11.12
N GLY A 122 -12.13 -10.85 11.34
CA GLY A 122 -12.21 -11.84 10.27
C GLY A 122 -13.42 -11.67 9.35
N GLN A 123 -14.52 -11.09 9.85
CA GLN A 123 -15.73 -10.81 9.08
C GLN A 123 -15.64 -9.52 8.27
N TRP A 124 -14.60 -8.72 8.45
CA TRP A 124 -14.36 -7.47 7.72
C TRP A 124 -13.37 -7.62 6.56
N GLY A 125 -12.92 -8.86 6.28
CA GLY A 125 -12.03 -9.18 5.18
C GLY A 125 -12.63 -8.90 3.79
N ARG A 126 -11.79 -8.62 2.79
CA ARG A 126 -12.24 -8.48 1.39
C ARG A 126 -13.03 -9.72 0.96
N GLY A 127 -14.15 -9.49 0.28
CA GLY A 127 -15.08 -10.55 -0.16
C GLY A 127 -16.14 -10.92 0.89
N SER A 128 -16.03 -10.43 2.13
CA SER A 128 -17.10 -10.60 3.11
C SER A 128 -18.28 -9.67 2.83
N PHE A 129 -19.43 -10.01 3.40
CA PHE A 129 -20.63 -9.17 3.36
C PHE A 129 -20.37 -7.78 3.97
N LEU A 130 -19.74 -7.70 5.15
CA LEU A 130 -19.50 -6.43 5.84
C LEU A 130 -18.56 -5.51 5.05
N TYR A 131 -17.50 -6.08 4.48
CA TYR A 131 -16.59 -5.33 3.61
C TYR A 131 -17.32 -4.82 2.36
N GLY A 132 -18.14 -5.67 1.73
CA GLY A 132 -18.97 -5.29 0.58
C GLY A 132 -19.94 -4.15 0.91
N GLN A 133 -20.61 -4.19 2.06
CA GLN A 133 -21.50 -3.11 2.50
C GLN A 133 -20.73 -1.81 2.77
N LEU A 134 -19.58 -1.88 3.43
CA LEU A 134 -18.72 -0.70 3.66
C LEU A 134 -18.33 -0.05 2.33
N VAL A 135 -17.84 -0.83 1.37
CA VAL A 135 -17.44 -0.32 0.05
C VAL A 135 -18.62 0.26 -0.71
N ARG A 136 -19.80 -0.40 -0.68
CA ARG A 136 -21.03 0.11 -1.31
C ARG A 136 -21.40 1.48 -0.76
N ARG A 137 -21.39 1.62 0.57
CA ARG A 137 -21.77 2.86 1.26
C ARG A 137 -20.74 3.96 1.05
N ALA A 138 -19.45 3.64 1.13
CA ALA A 138 -18.37 4.57 0.84
C ALA A 138 -18.42 5.08 -0.61
N SER A 139 -18.72 4.20 -1.57
CA SER A 139 -18.86 4.55 -2.99
C SER A 139 -20.06 5.47 -3.22
N ALA A 140 -21.20 5.19 -2.59
CA ALA A 140 -22.37 6.06 -2.67
C ALA A 140 -22.12 7.44 -2.05
N ALA A 141 -21.42 7.47 -0.91
CA ALA A 141 -21.12 8.71 -0.19
C ALA A 141 -20.36 9.74 -1.05
N VAL A 142 -19.47 9.28 -1.93
CA VAL A 142 -18.64 10.16 -2.78
C VAL A 142 -19.32 10.56 -4.10
N GLN A 143 -20.48 10.00 -4.45
CA GLN A 143 -21.18 10.34 -5.71
C GLN A 143 -21.57 11.81 -5.80
N GLY A 144 -21.80 12.48 -4.67
CA GLY A 144 -22.07 13.91 -4.59
C GLY A 144 -20.83 14.81 -4.70
N GLY A 145 -19.65 14.27 -5.01
CA GLY A 145 -18.40 15.03 -5.16
C GLY A 145 -17.60 15.24 -3.86
N GLY A 146 -18.05 14.66 -2.74
CA GLY A 146 -17.32 14.66 -1.48
C GLY A 146 -16.09 13.75 -1.50
N ASN A 147 -15.12 14.03 -0.62
CA ASN A 147 -13.89 13.26 -0.51
C ASN A 147 -13.83 12.51 0.82
N ILE A 148 -13.48 11.22 0.79
CA ILE A 148 -13.19 10.46 2.00
C ILE A 148 -11.90 11.01 2.62
N LYS A 149 -12.01 11.54 3.84
CA LYS A 149 -10.90 12.11 4.63
C LYS A 149 -10.33 11.12 5.64
N GLY A 150 -11.11 10.11 6.03
CA GLY A 150 -10.64 9.09 6.96
C GLY A 150 -11.71 8.08 7.32
N MET A 151 -11.32 7.13 8.15
CA MET A 151 -12.20 6.13 8.73
C MET A 151 -11.93 6.04 10.23
N LEU A 152 -12.98 6.12 11.02
CA LEU A 152 -12.96 5.79 12.43
C LEU A 152 -13.25 4.28 12.54
N TRP A 153 -12.30 3.55 13.12
CA TRP A 153 -12.33 2.10 13.21
C TRP A 153 -12.32 1.65 14.67
N TYR A 154 -13.43 1.08 15.14
CA TYR A 154 -13.54 0.56 16.51
C TYR A 154 -13.83 -0.94 16.46
N GLN A 155 -12.80 -1.76 16.61
CA GLN A 155 -12.87 -3.21 16.45
C GLN A 155 -11.96 -3.95 17.43
N GLY A 156 -12.28 -5.21 17.73
CA GLY A 156 -11.40 -6.17 18.42
C GLY A 156 -12.00 -6.86 19.64
N GLU A 157 -13.09 -6.37 20.21
CA GLU A 157 -13.75 -6.98 21.39
C GLU A 157 -14.30 -8.37 21.06
N SER A 158 -14.93 -8.55 19.91
CA SER A 158 -15.44 -9.86 19.50
C SER A 158 -14.30 -10.88 19.27
N ASP A 159 -13.10 -10.41 18.94
CA ASP A 159 -11.90 -11.27 18.78
C ASP A 159 -11.25 -11.65 20.12
N THR A 160 -11.65 -11.05 21.25
CA THR A 160 -11.18 -11.49 22.58
C THR A 160 -11.91 -12.73 23.09
N ALA A 161 -12.89 -13.24 22.35
CA ALA A 161 -13.66 -14.43 22.72
C ALA A 161 -12.81 -15.72 22.74
N SER A 162 -11.66 -15.75 22.05
CA SER A 162 -10.70 -16.84 22.14
C SER A 162 -9.27 -16.35 21.98
N LEU A 163 -8.32 -17.07 22.59
CA LEU A 163 -6.89 -16.77 22.47
C LEU A 163 -6.42 -16.80 21.01
N GLU A 164 -6.89 -17.79 20.23
CA GLU A 164 -6.60 -17.90 18.81
C GLU A 164 -7.07 -16.67 18.02
N ALA A 165 -8.30 -16.19 18.26
CA ALA A 165 -8.82 -15.01 17.56
C ALA A 165 -8.03 -13.74 17.93
N ALA A 166 -7.66 -13.59 19.21
CA ALA A 166 -6.84 -12.48 19.69
C ALA A 166 -5.43 -12.49 19.09
N GLU A 167 -4.77 -13.65 19.04
CA GLU A 167 -3.44 -13.82 18.44
C GLU A 167 -3.46 -13.54 16.92
N LEU A 168 -4.55 -13.92 16.24
CA LEU A 168 -4.72 -13.68 14.80
C LEU A 168 -5.18 -12.26 14.47
N TYR A 169 -5.62 -11.46 15.44
CA TYR A 169 -6.23 -10.14 15.20
C TYR A 169 -5.32 -9.21 14.39
N LYS A 170 -4.06 -9.06 14.82
CA LYS A 170 -3.06 -8.23 14.14
C LYS A 170 -2.82 -8.73 12.71
N GLY A 171 -2.63 -10.03 12.52
CA GLY A 171 -2.43 -10.61 11.20
C GLY A 171 -3.64 -10.44 10.26
N ARG A 172 -4.87 -10.49 10.79
CA ARG A 172 -6.09 -10.22 10.01
C ARG A 172 -6.23 -8.76 9.61
N LEU A 173 -5.78 -7.83 10.46
CA LEU A 173 -5.70 -6.40 10.13
C LEU A 173 -4.58 -6.12 9.11
N GLU A 174 -3.43 -6.78 9.25
CA GLU A 174 -2.30 -6.61 8.33
C GLU A 174 -2.55 -7.26 6.96
N LYS A 175 -3.40 -8.29 6.86
CA LYS A 175 -3.84 -8.87 5.58
C LYS A 175 -4.45 -7.87 4.58
N PHE A 176 -4.87 -6.68 5.03
CA PHE A 176 -5.42 -5.66 4.14
C PHE A 176 -4.35 -4.93 3.31
N PHE A 177 -3.08 -4.92 3.75
CA PHE A 177 -2.02 -4.14 3.13
C PHE A 177 -0.70 -4.93 3.11
N PRO A 178 0.06 -4.90 2.01
CA PRO A 178 1.34 -5.60 1.96
C PRO A 178 2.37 -4.95 2.88
N ASN A 179 3.11 -5.76 3.63
CA ASN A 179 4.26 -5.31 4.42
C ASN A 179 5.49 -5.10 3.51
N SER A 180 5.67 -5.98 2.53
CA SER A 180 6.83 -6.03 1.64
C SER A 180 6.40 -5.87 0.20
N ILE A 181 6.82 -4.78 -0.45
CA ILE A 181 6.36 -4.39 -1.78
C ILE A 181 7.50 -4.58 -2.80
N PHE A 182 7.19 -5.21 -3.93
CA PHE A 182 8.10 -5.39 -5.05
C PHE A 182 7.52 -4.78 -6.33
N ILE A 183 8.33 -3.97 -7.01
CA ILE A 183 7.97 -3.36 -8.29
C ILE A 183 8.33 -4.33 -9.41
N LEU A 184 7.41 -4.55 -10.35
CA LEU A 184 7.62 -5.39 -11.53
C LEU A 184 7.60 -4.49 -12.77
N ALA A 185 8.75 -4.20 -13.36
CA ALA A 185 8.87 -3.23 -14.44
C ALA A 185 9.75 -3.72 -15.59
N GLY A 186 9.54 -3.15 -16.78
CA GLY A 186 10.23 -3.54 -18.00
C GLY A 186 9.25 -3.72 -19.15
N GLN A 187 9.46 -4.73 -19.99
CA GLN A 187 8.65 -4.98 -21.18
C GLN A 187 7.89 -6.31 -21.15
N SER A 188 7.62 -6.89 -22.33
CA SER A 188 6.73 -8.03 -22.53
C SER A 188 7.10 -9.26 -21.68
N ASN A 189 8.38 -9.64 -21.57
CA ASN A 189 8.80 -10.76 -20.72
C ASN A 189 8.58 -10.49 -19.21
N MET A 190 8.79 -9.27 -18.70
CA MET A 190 8.34 -8.92 -17.33
C MET A 190 6.80 -8.95 -17.20
N SER A 191 6.10 -8.41 -18.19
CA SER A 191 4.64 -8.33 -18.14
C SER A 191 3.97 -9.70 -18.21
N GLY A 192 4.65 -10.67 -18.84
CA GLY A 192 4.23 -12.04 -19.04
C GLY A 192 3.66 -12.29 -20.43
N ARG A 193 4.23 -13.29 -21.12
CA ARG A 193 3.74 -13.82 -22.40
C ARG A 193 3.69 -15.34 -22.44
N GLY A 194 4.08 -16.03 -21.36
CA GLY A 194 3.99 -17.48 -21.29
C GLY A 194 2.56 -17.94 -21.51
N GLY A 195 2.36 -18.82 -22.50
CA GLY A 195 1.05 -19.35 -22.85
C GLY A 195 0.16 -18.38 -23.63
N ALA A 196 0.67 -17.20 -24.01
CA ALA A 196 -0.03 -16.31 -24.94
C ALA A 196 -0.06 -16.95 -26.33
N THR A 197 -1.26 -17.14 -26.87
CA THR A 197 -1.47 -17.82 -28.15
C THR A 197 -1.51 -16.83 -29.31
N ARG A 198 -1.32 -17.35 -30.52
CA ARG A 198 -1.39 -16.57 -31.77
C ARG A 198 -2.76 -15.93 -32.04
N ASN A 199 -3.82 -16.37 -31.35
CA ASN A 199 -5.17 -15.83 -31.49
C ASN A 199 -5.47 -14.70 -30.49
N ASN A 200 -4.43 -14.08 -29.90
CA ASN A 200 -4.53 -13.05 -28.87
C ASN A 200 -5.30 -13.52 -27.62
N THR A 201 -5.21 -14.80 -27.28
CA THR A 201 -5.75 -15.37 -26.02
C THR A 201 -4.63 -15.96 -25.18
N TRP A 202 -4.83 -16.10 -23.88
CA TRP A 202 -3.93 -16.85 -23.00
C TRP A 202 -4.49 -18.27 -22.80
N ASP A 203 -3.64 -19.29 -22.78
CA ASP A 203 -4.02 -20.70 -22.62
C ASP A 203 -4.61 -21.03 -21.23
N GLY A 204 -4.45 -20.13 -20.26
CA GLY A 204 -4.95 -20.26 -18.90
C GLY A 204 -4.13 -21.21 -18.03
N TYR A 205 -3.01 -21.73 -18.52
CA TYR A 205 -2.16 -22.64 -17.76
C TYR A 205 -1.30 -21.88 -16.75
N VAL A 206 -1.41 -22.26 -15.48
CA VAL A 206 -0.64 -21.68 -14.36
C VAL A 206 0.20 -22.78 -13.72
N PRO A 207 1.55 -22.66 -13.76
CA PRO A 207 2.45 -23.61 -13.07
C PRO A 207 2.22 -23.65 -11.56
N PRO A 208 2.58 -24.76 -10.89
CA PRO A 208 2.49 -24.89 -9.43
C PRO A 208 3.17 -23.74 -8.66
N GLU A 209 4.32 -23.28 -9.13
CA GLU A 209 5.14 -22.20 -8.57
C GLU A 209 4.45 -20.83 -8.66
N CYS A 210 3.55 -20.67 -9.63
CA CYS A 210 2.80 -19.44 -9.87
C CYS A 210 1.40 -19.45 -9.22
N ARG A 211 1.06 -20.48 -8.43
CA ARG A 211 -0.27 -20.60 -7.82
C ARG A 211 -0.57 -19.39 -6.91
N PRO A 212 -1.84 -18.92 -6.88
CA PRO A 212 -2.26 -17.87 -5.97
C PRO A 212 -2.00 -18.23 -4.50
N ASN A 213 -1.62 -17.23 -3.71
CA ASN A 213 -1.34 -17.36 -2.29
C ASN A 213 -2.04 -16.22 -1.53
N PRO A 214 -2.77 -16.47 -0.44
CA PRO A 214 -3.48 -15.44 0.31
C PRO A 214 -2.57 -14.37 0.94
N LYS A 215 -1.26 -14.62 1.02
CA LYS A 215 -0.25 -13.64 1.48
C LYS A 215 0.38 -12.85 0.33
N ILE A 216 -0.05 -13.03 -0.91
CA ILE A 216 0.47 -12.31 -2.07
C ILE A 216 -0.65 -11.49 -2.70
N LEU A 217 -0.43 -10.18 -2.75
CA LEU A 217 -1.36 -9.19 -3.29
C LEU A 217 -0.78 -8.55 -4.56
N ARG A 218 -1.65 -8.03 -5.40
CA ARG A 218 -1.33 -7.30 -6.63
C ARG A 218 -2.02 -5.94 -6.62
N LEU A 219 -1.29 -4.90 -7.00
CA LEU A 219 -1.86 -3.56 -7.18
C LEU A 219 -2.50 -3.44 -8.57
N THR A 220 -3.82 -3.25 -8.63
CA THR A 220 -4.56 -3.06 -9.89
C THR A 220 -4.25 -1.72 -10.54
N ALA A 221 -4.73 -1.52 -11.77
CA ALA A 221 -4.67 -0.23 -12.47
C ALA A 221 -5.29 0.92 -11.66
N ASN A 222 -6.36 0.62 -10.91
CA ASN A 222 -7.10 1.55 -10.06
C ASN A 222 -6.46 1.75 -8.67
N LEU A 223 -5.20 1.33 -8.48
CA LEU A 223 -4.45 1.45 -7.23
C LEU A 223 -5.10 0.72 -6.05
N ALA A 224 -5.80 -0.39 -6.32
CA ALA A 224 -6.38 -1.23 -5.29
C ALA A 224 -5.57 -2.53 -5.12
N TRP A 225 -5.32 -2.93 -3.88
CA TRP A 225 -4.76 -4.25 -3.58
C TRP A 225 -5.82 -5.35 -3.72
N VAL A 226 -5.52 -6.37 -4.52
CA VAL A 226 -6.33 -7.58 -4.69
C VAL A 226 -5.46 -8.82 -4.50
N PRO A 227 -6.00 -10.01 -4.18
CA PRO A 227 -5.23 -11.25 -4.24
C PRO A 227 -4.52 -11.40 -5.59
N ALA A 228 -3.24 -11.76 -5.56
CA ALA A 228 -2.45 -11.91 -6.77
C ALA A 228 -2.78 -13.24 -7.48
N ALA A 229 -2.99 -13.16 -8.78
CA ALA A 229 -3.14 -14.29 -9.69
C ALA A 229 -2.68 -13.84 -11.08
N GLU A 230 -2.09 -14.76 -11.86
CA GLU A 230 -1.77 -14.50 -13.26
C GLU A 230 -3.03 -14.26 -14.11
N PRO A 231 -2.93 -13.46 -15.19
CA PRO A 231 -1.79 -12.65 -15.59
C PRO A 231 -1.67 -11.36 -14.77
N LEU A 232 -0.50 -11.10 -14.19
CA LEU A 232 -0.29 -9.95 -13.29
C LEU A 232 -0.42 -8.58 -13.97
N HIS A 233 -0.21 -8.48 -15.29
CA HIS A 233 -0.23 -7.21 -16.01
C HIS A 233 -1.51 -6.96 -16.83
N LYS A 234 -2.57 -7.75 -16.63
CA LYS A 234 -3.80 -7.71 -17.48
C LYS A 234 -4.52 -6.36 -17.61
N ASP A 235 -4.48 -5.54 -16.57
CA ASP A 235 -5.05 -4.20 -16.53
C ASP A 235 -3.97 -3.10 -16.66
N ILE A 236 -2.72 -3.48 -16.91
CA ILE A 236 -1.56 -2.58 -17.01
C ILE A 236 -1.04 -2.54 -18.46
N ASP A 237 -0.72 -3.69 -19.03
CA ASP A 237 -0.25 -3.85 -20.42
C ASP A 237 -1.44 -4.14 -21.36
N VAL A 238 -2.40 -3.21 -21.38
CA VAL A 238 -3.75 -3.40 -21.94
C VAL A 238 -3.79 -3.55 -23.47
N TYR A 239 -2.69 -3.29 -24.16
CA TYR A 239 -2.61 -3.38 -25.62
C TYR A 239 -2.07 -4.73 -26.11
N ALA A 240 -1.82 -5.67 -25.20
CA ALA A 240 -1.30 -6.99 -25.52
C ALA A 240 -2.02 -8.09 -24.74
N THR A 241 -2.02 -9.29 -25.31
CA THR A 241 -2.40 -10.51 -24.58
C THR A 241 -1.28 -10.85 -23.61
N VAL A 242 -1.57 -10.72 -22.32
CA VAL A 242 -0.65 -11.10 -21.24
C VAL A 242 -0.88 -12.53 -20.79
N GLY A 243 0.20 -13.23 -20.47
CA GLY A 243 0.20 -14.57 -19.92
C GLY A 243 1.01 -14.64 -18.63
N VAL A 244 1.63 -15.78 -18.37
CA VAL A 244 2.52 -15.96 -17.22
C VAL A 244 3.79 -15.12 -17.41
N GLY A 245 4.20 -14.43 -16.35
CA GLY A 245 5.51 -13.79 -16.19
C GLY A 245 6.18 -14.23 -14.89
N PRO A 246 7.30 -13.59 -14.48
CA PRO A 246 8.12 -14.11 -13.38
C PRO A 246 7.58 -13.72 -11.99
N GLY A 247 6.57 -12.85 -11.92
CA GLY A 247 6.15 -12.19 -10.68
C GLY A 247 5.57 -13.14 -9.63
N MET A 248 4.69 -14.07 -10.00
CA MET A 248 4.10 -15.01 -9.04
C MET A 248 5.11 -16.03 -8.52
N ALA A 249 5.94 -16.60 -9.40
CA ALA A 249 7.00 -17.54 -9.02
C ALA A 249 8.01 -16.88 -8.07
N PHE A 250 8.45 -15.66 -8.39
CA PHE A 250 9.29 -14.85 -7.51
C PHE A 250 8.65 -14.67 -6.14
N ALA A 251 7.40 -14.20 -6.10
CA ALA A 251 6.70 -13.86 -4.87
C ALA A 251 6.49 -15.08 -3.94
N ASN A 252 6.09 -16.22 -4.52
CA ASN A 252 5.98 -17.47 -3.77
C ASN A 252 7.34 -17.94 -3.24
N SER A 253 8.40 -17.85 -4.07
CA SER A 253 9.75 -18.28 -3.68
C SER A 253 10.33 -17.43 -2.55
N VAL A 254 10.26 -16.10 -2.64
CA VAL A 254 10.79 -15.22 -1.59
C VAL A 254 10.01 -15.36 -0.29
N LEU A 255 8.69 -15.53 -0.36
CA LEU A 255 7.86 -15.72 0.83
C LEU A 255 8.08 -17.09 1.48
N ALA A 256 8.36 -18.13 0.70
CA ALA A 256 8.71 -19.44 1.23
C ALA A 256 10.06 -19.43 1.95
N ARG A 257 11.03 -18.64 1.44
CA ARG A 257 12.37 -18.51 2.03
C ARG A 257 12.41 -17.58 3.24
N ASP A 258 11.64 -16.50 3.20
CA ASP A 258 11.53 -15.52 4.28
C ASP A 258 10.06 -15.23 4.61
N PRO A 259 9.43 -16.04 5.48
CA PRO A 259 8.08 -15.77 5.98
C PRO A 259 7.97 -14.44 6.75
N GLY A 260 9.09 -13.89 7.22
CA GLY A 260 9.18 -12.59 7.90
C GLY A 260 8.87 -11.40 6.98
N LEU A 261 8.85 -11.60 5.67
CA LEU A 261 8.37 -10.60 4.71
C LEU A 261 6.90 -10.21 4.92
N GLY A 262 6.12 -11.04 5.61
CA GLY A 262 4.70 -10.80 5.86
C GLY A 262 3.87 -10.94 4.58
N VAL A 263 2.92 -10.02 4.38
CA VAL A 263 2.14 -9.96 3.14
C VAL A 263 2.99 -9.31 2.05
N VAL A 264 3.17 -10.00 0.93
CA VAL A 264 3.92 -9.53 -0.24
C VAL A 264 2.98 -8.80 -1.18
N GLY A 265 3.37 -7.61 -1.63
CA GLY A 265 2.63 -6.79 -2.60
C GLY A 265 3.39 -6.65 -3.91
N LEU A 266 2.79 -7.04 -5.01
CA LEU A 266 3.32 -6.89 -6.36
C LEU A 266 2.75 -5.65 -7.04
N VAL A 267 3.64 -4.81 -7.58
CA VAL A 267 3.28 -3.57 -8.29
C VAL A 267 3.62 -3.71 -9.78
N PRO A 268 2.72 -4.30 -10.59
CA PRO A 268 2.92 -4.47 -12.02
C PRO A 268 2.97 -3.11 -12.72
N CYS A 269 4.02 -2.87 -13.51
CA CYS A 269 4.27 -1.63 -14.23
C CYS A 269 4.77 -1.86 -15.66
N ALA A 270 5.14 -3.09 -16.04
CA ALA A 270 5.74 -3.38 -17.33
C ALA A 270 4.77 -3.15 -18.51
N VAL A 271 5.33 -2.75 -19.65
CA VAL A 271 4.59 -2.46 -20.90
C VAL A 271 5.38 -2.99 -22.10
N GLY A 272 4.74 -3.84 -22.91
CA GLY A 272 5.39 -4.51 -24.04
C GLY A 272 5.92 -3.57 -25.13
N GLY A 273 7.02 -3.98 -25.77
CA GLY A 273 7.59 -3.29 -26.95
C GLY A 273 8.20 -1.92 -26.66
N THR A 274 8.62 -1.68 -25.40
CA THR A 274 9.16 -0.38 -24.99
C THR A 274 10.69 -0.37 -24.96
N THR A 275 11.30 0.72 -25.43
CA THR A 275 12.75 0.97 -25.32
C THR A 275 13.09 1.64 -23.99
N ILE A 276 14.34 1.54 -23.52
CA ILE A 276 14.77 2.22 -22.28
C ILE A 276 14.62 3.75 -22.37
N GLY A 277 14.66 4.32 -23.59
CA GLY A 277 14.40 5.74 -23.82
C GLY A 277 12.99 6.18 -23.39
N GLN A 278 11.97 5.32 -23.56
CA GLN A 278 10.59 5.59 -23.15
C GLN A 278 10.40 5.52 -21.62
N TRP A 279 11.36 4.94 -20.91
CA TRP A 279 11.44 4.88 -19.44
C TRP A 279 12.23 6.04 -18.82
N SER A 280 12.60 7.05 -19.62
CA SER A 280 13.28 8.24 -19.11
C SER A 280 12.43 9.04 -18.10
N ARG A 281 13.09 9.65 -17.11
CA ARG A 281 12.44 10.45 -16.06
C ARG A 281 11.62 11.59 -16.70
N GLY A 282 10.37 11.73 -16.26
CA GLY A 282 9.39 12.66 -16.85
C GLY A 282 8.57 12.06 -18.00
N GLY A 283 8.98 10.91 -18.56
CA GLY A 283 8.20 10.15 -19.52
C GLY A 283 6.98 9.47 -18.89
N VAL A 284 5.99 9.13 -19.72
CA VAL A 284 4.71 8.56 -19.27
C VAL A 284 4.88 7.25 -18.49
N LEU A 285 5.74 6.35 -18.97
CA LEU A 285 5.96 5.04 -18.33
C LEU A 285 6.65 5.20 -16.97
N TYR A 286 7.69 6.03 -16.92
CA TYR A 286 8.41 6.36 -15.69
C TYR A 286 7.47 6.97 -14.63
N SER A 287 6.71 8.00 -15.02
CA SER A 287 5.79 8.68 -14.09
C SER A 287 4.68 7.74 -13.60
N LYS A 288 4.20 6.82 -14.44
CA LYS A 288 3.26 5.76 -14.01
C LYS A 288 3.89 4.81 -13.00
N LEU A 289 5.13 4.35 -13.23
CA LEU A 289 5.86 3.48 -12.30
C LEU A 289 6.02 4.16 -10.93
N VAL A 290 6.55 5.38 -10.89
CA VAL A 290 6.77 6.11 -9.63
C VAL A 290 5.45 6.36 -8.90
N ARG A 291 4.40 6.81 -9.61
CA ARG A 291 3.07 7.01 -9.01
C ARG A 291 2.52 5.73 -8.38
N ARG A 292 2.64 4.60 -9.09
CA ARG A 292 2.14 3.30 -8.61
C ARG A 292 2.94 2.81 -7.40
N ALA A 293 4.27 2.96 -7.43
CA ALA A 293 5.15 2.60 -6.32
C ALA A 293 4.86 3.44 -5.06
N ILE A 294 4.67 4.76 -5.20
CA ILE A 294 4.28 5.64 -4.08
C ILE A 294 2.90 5.22 -3.54
N ALA A 295 1.91 5.03 -4.41
CA ALA A 295 0.57 4.60 -4.00
C ALA A 295 0.58 3.24 -3.27
N ALA A 296 1.42 2.31 -3.73
CA ALA A 296 1.60 1.01 -3.10
C ALA A 296 2.06 1.14 -1.64
N ALA A 297 2.97 2.07 -1.36
CA ALA A 297 3.56 2.29 -0.04
C ALA A 297 2.68 3.11 0.92
N GLN A 298 1.60 3.76 0.44
CA GLN A 298 0.71 4.57 1.28
C GLN A 298 0.04 3.79 2.43
N GLY A 299 -0.10 2.47 2.29
CA GLY A 299 -0.62 1.58 3.34
C GLY A 299 0.39 1.19 4.44
N GLY A 300 1.57 1.81 4.46
CA GLY A 300 2.64 1.52 5.43
C GLY A 300 3.60 0.40 5.01
N GLY A 301 3.39 -0.20 3.83
CA GLY A 301 4.29 -1.21 3.27
C GLY A 301 5.62 -0.62 2.81
N LYS A 302 6.71 -1.39 2.95
CA LYS A 302 8.04 -0.98 2.52
C LYS A 302 8.36 -1.53 1.14
N ILE A 303 8.84 -0.68 0.24
CA ILE A 303 9.37 -1.13 -1.07
C ILE A 303 10.70 -1.84 -0.81
N LYS A 304 10.71 -3.16 -1.01
CA LYS A 304 11.85 -4.04 -0.75
C LYS A 304 12.75 -4.23 -1.96
N GLY A 305 12.24 -4.02 -3.17
CA GLY A 305 13.05 -4.08 -4.38
C GLY A 305 12.26 -3.86 -5.66
N MET A 306 12.98 -3.83 -6.77
CA MET A 306 12.44 -3.77 -8.12
C MET A 306 13.00 -4.91 -8.96
N LEU A 307 12.12 -5.62 -9.66
CA LEU A 307 12.48 -6.53 -10.74
C LEU A 307 12.39 -5.78 -12.07
N TRP A 308 13.44 -5.87 -12.87
CA TRP A 308 13.57 -5.20 -14.15
C TRP A 308 13.92 -6.19 -15.27
N TYR A 309 13.03 -6.38 -16.24
CA TYR A 309 13.34 -7.19 -17.42
C TYR A 309 12.93 -6.44 -18.69
N GLN A 310 13.94 -5.88 -19.36
CA GLN A 310 13.78 -5.06 -20.55
C GLN A 310 15.08 -5.01 -21.35
N GLY A 311 14.95 -4.76 -22.66
CA GLY A 311 16.06 -4.40 -23.55
C GLY A 311 15.88 -4.92 -24.97
N GLU A 312 14.93 -5.84 -25.20
CA GLU A 312 14.76 -6.53 -26.47
C GLU A 312 14.45 -5.54 -27.60
N SER A 313 13.69 -4.47 -27.34
CA SER A 313 13.42 -3.44 -28.35
C SER A 313 14.61 -2.52 -28.63
N ASP A 314 15.53 -2.34 -27.67
CA ASP A 314 16.77 -1.56 -27.87
C ASP A 314 17.79 -2.32 -28.75
N THR A 315 17.58 -3.62 -29.00
CA THR A 315 18.43 -4.43 -29.89
C THR A 315 18.21 -4.15 -31.38
N LEU A 316 17.19 -3.35 -31.74
CA LEU A 316 16.84 -3.02 -33.13
C LEU A 316 17.80 -2.00 -33.76
N SER A 317 18.33 -1.08 -32.96
CA SER A 317 19.15 0.05 -33.40
C SER A 317 20.53 -0.01 -32.75
N SER A 318 21.59 0.18 -33.56
CA SER A 318 22.96 0.24 -33.01
C SER A 318 23.12 1.39 -32.03
N GLN A 319 22.45 2.52 -32.30
CA GLN A 319 22.49 3.70 -31.44
C GLN A 319 21.82 3.44 -30.09
N ASP A 320 20.67 2.76 -30.08
CA ASP A 320 19.98 2.46 -28.82
C ASP A 320 20.74 1.41 -28.00
N ALA A 321 21.27 0.37 -28.66
CA ALA A 321 22.14 -0.62 -28.00
C ALA A 321 23.40 0.02 -27.40
N GLU A 322 24.02 1.00 -28.10
CA GLU A 322 25.18 1.74 -27.60
C GLU A 322 24.87 2.60 -26.38
N LEU A 323 23.71 3.26 -26.38
CA LEU A 323 23.29 4.14 -25.29
C LEU A 323 22.62 3.38 -24.13
N TYR A 324 22.36 2.08 -24.28
CA TYR A 324 21.55 1.29 -23.36
C TYR A 324 22.09 1.35 -21.93
N LYS A 325 23.39 1.08 -21.72
CA LYS A 325 24.02 1.05 -20.39
C LYS A 325 23.81 2.36 -19.64
N ALA A 326 24.14 3.48 -20.28
CA ALA A 326 24.05 4.81 -19.68
C ALA A 326 22.59 5.20 -19.37
N ARG A 327 21.65 4.86 -20.25
CA ARG A 327 20.22 5.10 -20.03
C ARG A 327 19.66 4.24 -18.90
N LEU A 328 20.06 2.98 -18.82
CA LEU A 328 19.65 2.06 -17.76
C LEU A 328 20.17 2.48 -16.39
N GLU A 329 21.45 2.83 -16.29
CA GLU A 329 22.05 3.36 -15.07
C GLU A 329 21.30 4.61 -14.59
N LYS A 330 21.08 5.57 -15.51
CA LYS A 330 20.32 6.78 -15.22
C LYS A 330 18.89 6.46 -14.77
N PHE A 331 18.22 5.49 -15.40
CA PHE A 331 16.88 5.05 -15.00
C PHE A 331 16.86 4.53 -13.55
N PHE A 332 17.78 3.63 -13.17
CA PHE A 332 17.84 3.09 -11.81
C PHE A 332 18.15 4.17 -10.76
N LEU A 333 19.08 5.08 -11.04
CA LEU A 333 19.40 6.19 -10.14
C LEU A 333 18.20 7.14 -9.97
N ASN A 334 17.47 7.42 -11.05
CA ASN A 334 16.26 8.23 -10.98
C ASN A 334 15.17 7.56 -10.12
N VAL A 335 14.90 6.26 -10.34
CA VAL A 335 13.91 5.50 -9.54
C VAL A 335 14.27 5.54 -8.05
N ARG A 336 15.55 5.31 -7.71
CA ARG A 336 16.04 5.40 -6.32
C ARG A 336 15.83 6.78 -5.73
N SER A 337 16.16 7.83 -6.47
CA SER A 337 15.98 9.22 -6.04
C SER A 337 14.50 9.55 -5.80
N ASP A 338 13.62 9.25 -6.75
CA ASP A 338 12.21 9.64 -6.68
C ASP A 338 11.42 8.81 -5.67
N LEU A 339 11.87 7.59 -5.37
CA LEU A 339 11.34 6.77 -4.28
C LEU A 339 12.04 7.02 -2.94
N LYS A 340 13.01 7.96 -2.88
CA LYS A 340 13.81 8.27 -1.69
C LYS A 340 14.46 7.02 -1.06
N SER A 341 14.88 6.08 -1.90
CA SER A 341 15.48 4.80 -1.50
C SER A 341 16.82 4.61 -2.21
N PRO A 342 17.90 5.27 -1.74
CA PRO A 342 19.20 5.27 -2.42
C PRO A 342 19.86 3.88 -2.51
N LEU A 343 19.45 2.96 -1.64
CA LEU A 343 19.95 1.58 -1.59
C LEU A 343 18.94 0.54 -2.07
N LEU A 344 17.85 0.96 -2.74
CA LEU A 344 16.81 0.06 -3.24
C LEU A 344 17.45 -1.11 -4.01
N PRO A 345 17.24 -2.36 -3.57
CA PRO A 345 17.68 -3.53 -4.32
C PRO A 345 17.00 -3.60 -5.69
N ILE A 346 17.78 -3.78 -6.73
CA ILE A 346 17.27 -3.95 -8.10
C ILE A 346 17.83 -5.26 -8.65
N ILE A 347 16.95 -6.11 -9.15
CA ILE A 347 17.31 -7.33 -9.87
C ILE A 347 16.92 -7.09 -11.32
N GLN A 348 17.93 -6.96 -12.18
CA GLN A 348 17.74 -6.89 -13.62
C GLN A 348 17.97 -8.25 -14.28
N VAL A 349 17.48 -8.41 -15.51
CA VAL A 349 17.63 -9.64 -16.29
C VAL A 349 18.39 -9.35 -17.58
N ALA A 350 19.48 -10.08 -17.81
CA ALA A 350 20.17 -10.10 -19.10
C ALA A 350 19.37 -10.95 -20.10
N LEU A 351 19.13 -10.40 -21.29
CA LEU A 351 18.10 -10.91 -22.21
C LEU A 351 18.33 -12.36 -22.68
N ALA A 352 17.27 -13.16 -22.72
CA ALA A 352 17.30 -14.47 -23.38
C ALA A 352 17.34 -14.36 -24.92
N SER A 353 16.69 -13.33 -25.45
CA SER A 353 16.37 -13.12 -26.87
C SER A 353 16.40 -11.62 -27.20
N GLY A 354 16.28 -11.25 -28.47
CA GLY A 354 16.22 -9.85 -28.91
C GLY A 354 15.37 -9.71 -30.18
N GLN A 355 14.82 -8.52 -30.41
CA GLN A 355 14.05 -8.23 -31.63
C GLN A 355 14.94 -7.84 -32.82
N GLY A 356 16.21 -7.49 -32.56
CA GLY A 356 17.17 -7.03 -33.54
C GLY A 356 18.56 -7.63 -33.36
N ARG A 357 19.50 -7.17 -34.19
CA ARG A 357 20.83 -7.79 -34.36
C ARG A 357 21.82 -7.42 -33.26
N PHE A 358 21.50 -6.47 -32.39
CA PHE A 358 22.42 -5.93 -31.39
C PHE A 358 22.21 -6.52 -29.98
N ILE A 359 21.70 -7.75 -29.90
CA ILE A 359 21.43 -8.45 -28.63
C ILE A 359 22.67 -8.53 -27.72
N GLU A 360 23.83 -8.92 -28.26
CA GLU A 360 25.03 -9.10 -27.45
C GLU A 360 25.52 -7.77 -26.86
N LYS A 361 25.39 -6.65 -27.58
CA LYS A 361 25.73 -5.32 -27.05
C LYS A 361 24.81 -4.89 -25.89
N VAL A 362 23.51 -5.18 -25.97
CA VAL A 362 22.57 -4.92 -24.86
C VAL A 362 22.85 -5.85 -23.67
N ARG A 363 23.15 -7.13 -23.91
CA ARG A 363 23.51 -8.08 -22.85
C ARG A 363 24.83 -7.70 -22.15
N GLU A 364 25.85 -7.32 -22.89
CA GLU A 364 27.12 -6.80 -22.33
C GLU A 364 26.87 -5.59 -21.43
N ALA A 365 25.98 -4.68 -21.84
CA ALA A 365 25.58 -3.54 -21.02
C ALA A 365 24.88 -3.95 -19.70
N GLN A 366 23.99 -4.95 -19.75
CA GLN A 366 23.27 -5.47 -18.58
C GLN A 366 24.21 -6.19 -17.60
N LEU A 367 25.02 -7.12 -18.11
CA LEU A 367 25.97 -7.91 -17.32
C LEU A 367 27.12 -7.05 -16.77
N GLY A 368 27.55 -6.05 -17.53
CA GLY A 368 28.64 -5.13 -17.15
C GLY A 368 28.21 -3.92 -16.31
N LEU A 369 26.95 -3.86 -15.85
CA LEU A 369 26.45 -2.75 -15.04
C LEU A 369 26.98 -2.86 -13.60
N ASN A 370 27.82 -1.91 -13.19
CA ASN A 370 28.41 -1.89 -11.85
C ASN A 370 27.75 -0.81 -10.98
N LEU A 371 26.59 -1.13 -10.41
CA LEU A 371 25.87 -0.27 -9.47
C LEU A 371 25.65 -1.01 -8.15
N ARG A 372 25.86 -0.31 -7.03
CA ARG A 372 25.61 -0.85 -5.69
C ARG A 372 24.16 -1.34 -5.57
N ASN A 373 23.95 -2.50 -4.95
CA ASN A 373 22.65 -3.14 -4.76
C ASN A 373 21.87 -3.40 -6.06
N VAL A 374 22.58 -3.57 -7.17
CA VAL A 374 22.02 -4.10 -8.42
C VAL A 374 22.60 -5.48 -8.67
N LYS A 375 21.75 -6.44 -9.00
CA LYS A 375 22.13 -7.80 -9.40
C LYS A 375 21.56 -8.10 -10.77
N CYS A 376 22.31 -8.84 -11.58
CA CYS A 376 21.88 -9.28 -12.91
C CYS A 376 21.70 -10.80 -12.89
N VAL A 377 20.52 -11.26 -13.31
CA VAL A 377 20.25 -12.67 -13.60
C VAL A 377 20.39 -12.87 -15.10
N ASP A 378 20.97 -13.97 -15.55
CA ASP A 378 21.09 -14.27 -16.98
C ASP A 378 19.97 -15.20 -17.45
N ALA A 379 19.18 -14.76 -18.43
CA ALA A 379 18.12 -15.55 -19.03
C ALA A 379 18.56 -16.30 -20.31
N LYS A 380 19.83 -16.18 -20.72
CA LYS A 380 20.35 -16.87 -21.92
C LYS A 380 20.13 -18.38 -21.82
N GLY A 381 19.56 -18.95 -22.89
CA GLY A 381 19.28 -20.38 -22.98
C GLY A 381 17.94 -20.83 -22.39
N LEU A 382 17.17 -19.93 -21.77
CA LEU A 382 15.79 -20.23 -21.40
C LEU A 382 14.92 -20.47 -22.65
N GLN A 383 13.89 -21.30 -22.49
CA GLN A 383 13.02 -21.70 -23.59
C GLN A 383 12.15 -20.54 -24.06
N LEU A 384 12.09 -20.35 -25.37
CA LEU A 384 11.29 -19.32 -26.02
C LEU A 384 10.02 -19.90 -26.62
N GLU A 385 8.97 -19.08 -26.67
CA GLU A 385 7.76 -19.30 -27.44
C GLU A 385 8.07 -19.36 -28.95
N PRO A 386 7.13 -19.86 -29.79
CA PRO A 386 7.33 -19.98 -31.24
C PRO A 386 7.57 -18.66 -31.98
N ASP A 387 7.49 -17.51 -31.32
CA ASP A 387 7.84 -16.20 -31.87
C ASP A 387 9.32 -15.84 -31.71
N TYR A 388 10.10 -16.68 -31.02
CA TYR A 388 11.54 -16.54 -30.77
C TYR A 388 11.93 -15.27 -29.99
N VAL A 389 10.97 -14.59 -29.37
CA VAL A 389 11.20 -13.38 -28.58
C VAL A 389 10.77 -13.62 -27.13
N HIS A 390 9.62 -14.24 -26.89
CA HIS A 390 9.07 -14.34 -25.55
C HIS A 390 9.44 -15.64 -24.86
N LEU A 391 9.60 -15.64 -23.53
CA LEU A 391 9.82 -16.85 -22.75
C LEU A 391 8.53 -17.67 -22.63
N THR A 392 8.65 -19.00 -22.59
CA THR A 392 7.52 -19.89 -22.33
C THR A 392 7.05 -19.82 -20.88
N THR A 393 5.83 -20.31 -20.61
CA THR A 393 5.30 -20.43 -19.24
C THR A 393 6.24 -21.17 -18.29
N GLN A 394 6.89 -22.24 -18.75
CA GLN A 394 7.87 -22.98 -17.94
C GLN A 394 9.11 -22.13 -17.67
N ALA A 395 9.66 -21.46 -18.70
CA ALA A 395 10.83 -20.61 -18.52
C ALA A 395 10.58 -19.42 -17.57
N GLU A 396 9.37 -18.86 -17.56
CA GLU A 396 8.96 -17.78 -16.64
C GLU A 396 8.62 -18.30 -15.23
N GLY A 397 8.00 -19.48 -15.14
CA GLY A 397 7.41 -20.01 -13.90
C GLY A 397 8.31 -20.96 -13.10
N THR A 398 9.27 -21.65 -13.73
CA THR A 398 10.13 -22.63 -13.06
C THR A 398 11.54 -22.08 -12.89
N GLY A 399 11.91 -21.74 -11.65
CA GLY A 399 13.30 -21.56 -11.27
C GLY A 399 13.82 -22.85 -10.66
N GLU A 400 14.73 -23.57 -11.34
CA GLU A 400 15.64 -24.49 -10.62
C GLU A 400 16.56 -23.59 -9.78
N VAL A 401 16.24 -23.45 -8.48
CA VAL A 401 17.12 -22.76 -7.54
C VAL A 401 17.81 -23.82 -6.70
N ASN A 402 19.14 -23.94 -6.84
CA ASN A 402 19.91 -24.81 -5.97
C ASN A 402 20.01 -24.24 -4.53
N GLU A 403 20.49 -25.09 -3.62
CA GLU A 403 20.47 -24.94 -2.15
C GLU A 403 21.21 -23.70 -1.61
N HIS A 404 21.89 -22.94 -2.49
CA HIS A 404 22.66 -21.74 -2.14
C HIS A 404 22.30 -20.49 -2.96
N GLY A 405 21.22 -20.53 -3.76
CA GLY A 405 20.68 -19.33 -4.41
C GLY A 405 21.53 -18.73 -5.54
N GLY A 406 22.46 -19.51 -6.12
CA GLY A 406 23.20 -19.13 -7.32
C GLY A 406 22.58 -19.75 -8.58
N VAL A 407 22.45 -18.96 -9.64
CA VAL A 407 22.17 -19.49 -10.99
C VAL A 407 23.53 -19.89 -11.59
N GLU A 408 23.81 -21.19 -11.69
CA GLU A 408 24.91 -21.71 -12.49
C GLU A 408 24.49 -22.98 -13.22
N LYS A 409 24.61 -22.98 -14.55
CA LYS A 409 25.01 -24.17 -15.30
C LYS A 409 26.33 -23.86 -16.00
N LYS A 410 27.37 -24.56 -15.54
CA LYS A 410 28.73 -24.74 -16.09
C LYS A 410 29.19 -23.73 -17.15
N VAL A 411 30.06 -22.81 -16.73
CA VAL A 411 31.16 -22.35 -17.57
C VAL A 411 32.43 -22.87 -16.89
N GLU A 412 33.13 -23.80 -17.54
CA GLU A 412 34.50 -24.13 -17.14
C GLU A 412 35.34 -22.88 -17.33
N ALA A 413 35.79 -22.28 -16.23
CA ALA A 413 36.82 -21.25 -16.22
C ALA A 413 37.97 -21.79 -15.36
N GLU A 414 39.04 -22.21 -16.03
CA GLU A 414 40.30 -22.54 -15.39
C GLU A 414 40.90 -21.30 -14.70
N GLY A 415 41.26 -21.48 -13.42
CA GLY A 415 42.41 -20.85 -12.76
C GLY A 415 42.35 -19.36 -12.44
N TYR A 416 42.12 -19.03 -11.16
CA TYR A 416 43.06 -18.17 -10.41
C TYR A 416 42.87 -18.29 -8.89
N GLN A 417 43.99 -18.25 -8.16
CA GLN A 417 44.15 -18.67 -6.76
C GLN A 417 43.57 -17.70 -5.70
N LYS A 418 43.24 -18.30 -4.55
CA LYS A 418 42.96 -17.68 -3.23
C LYS A 418 44.02 -16.64 -2.82
N SER A 419 43.57 -15.60 -2.10
CA SER A 419 44.31 -15.09 -0.95
C SER A 419 43.34 -14.85 0.23
N ALA A 420 43.83 -15.14 1.43
CA ALA A 420 43.10 -15.20 2.68
C ALA A 420 43.35 -13.94 3.54
N GLY A 421 42.39 -13.62 4.40
CA GLY A 421 42.59 -12.87 5.65
C GLY A 421 41.74 -11.61 5.80
N HIS A 422 40.74 -11.65 6.69
CA HIS A 422 40.64 -10.69 7.81
C HIS A 422 39.56 -11.10 8.82
N ASP A 423 39.88 -10.89 10.09
CA ASP A 423 39.20 -11.35 11.30
C ASP A 423 37.86 -10.65 11.60
N ASP A 424 37.02 -11.35 12.37
CA ASP A 424 35.72 -10.91 12.91
C ASP A 424 35.84 -9.74 13.90
N GLU A 425 34.96 -8.73 13.81
CA GLU A 425 34.74 -7.70 14.85
C GLU A 425 33.26 -7.76 15.33
N PRO A 426 32.97 -7.72 16.65
CA PRO A 426 31.62 -7.95 17.18
C PRO A 426 30.67 -6.74 17.00
N PRO A 427 29.34 -6.93 17.07
CA PRO A 427 28.36 -5.88 16.80
C PRO A 427 28.31 -4.81 17.90
N LYS A 428 28.22 -3.53 17.48
CA LYS A 428 28.06 -2.34 18.34
C LYS A 428 26.73 -2.36 19.10
N LYS A 429 26.72 -1.90 20.35
CA LYS A 429 25.53 -1.76 21.20
C LYS A 429 24.73 -0.51 20.80
N GLU A 430 23.45 -0.67 20.48
CA GLU A 430 22.49 0.43 20.30
C GLU A 430 21.54 0.47 21.50
N THR A 431 21.28 1.67 22.03
CA THR A 431 20.25 1.89 23.06
C THR A 431 19.25 2.95 22.58
N VAL A 432 17.98 2.70 22.87
CA VAL A 432 16.85 3.56 22.46
C VAL A 432 16.12 3.99 23.73
N GLU A 433 16.03 5.29 23.95
CA GLU A 433 15.35 5.89 25.10
C GLU A 433 14.35 6.94 24.61
N VAL A 434 13.30 7.20 25.38
CA VAL A 434 12.31 8.24 25.11
C VAL A 434 12.50 9.34 26.15
N ASN A 435 12.74 10.57 25.71
CA ASN A 435 13.01 11.68 26.62
C ASN A 435 11.71 12.27 27.22
N GLU A 436 11.86 13.21 28.16
CA GLU A 436 10.73 13.86 28.87
C GLU A 436 9.78 14.66 27.94
N HIS A 437 10.18 14.89 26.69
CA HIS A 437 9.38 15.56 25.65
C HIS A 437 8.69 14.59 24.68
N GLY A 438 8.90 13.28 24.83
CA GLY A 438 8.29 12.24 23.99
C GLY A 438 9.04 11.96 22.70
N ASP A 439 10.25 12.51 22.52
CA ASP A 439 11.10 12.23 21.37
C ASP A 439 11.87 10.92 21.57
N VAL A 440 12.04 10.17 20.47
CA VAL A 440 12.85 8.94 20.46
C VAL A 440 14.30 9.33 20.24
N GLU A 441 15.12 9.18 21.28
CA GLU A 441 16.56 9.38 21.19
C GLU A 441 17.24 8.04 20.91
N LYS A 442 17.98 8.01 19.80
CA LYS A 442 18.85 6.86 19.47
C LYS A 442 20.28 7.21 19.82
N LYS A 443 20.82 6.56 20.85
CA LYS A 443 22.23 6.68 21.26
C LYS A 443 23.05 5.62 20.55
N VAL A 444 24.09 6.05 19.85
CA VAL A 444 25.03 5.16 19.16
C VAL A 444 26.44 5.50 19.62
N GLU A 445 27.10 4.54 20.25
CA GLU A 445 28.52 4.61 20.55
C GLU A 445 29.32 4.41 19.25
N THR A 446 30.11 5.41 18.87
CA THR A 446 30.92 5.39 17.64
C THR A 446 32.36 5.81 17.93
N VAL A 447 33.28 5.49 17.02
CA VAL A 447 34.68 5.93 17.09
C VAL A 447 34.89 6.89 15.94
N ASP A 448 35.25 8.14 16.23
CA ASP A 448 35.56 9.16 15.23
C ASP A 448 37.07 9.12 14.90
N TYR A 449 37.41 9.17 13.62
CA TYR A 449 38.80 9.14 13.15
C TYR A 449 39.14 10.51 12.58
N ARG A 450 39.68 11.39 13.42
CA ARG A 450 40.15 12.71 12.98
C ARG A 450 41.59 12.64 12.50
N LYS A 451 41.82 13.04 11.25
CA LYS A 451 43.15 13.44 10.77
C LYS A 451 43.31 14.94 11.00
N SER A 452 44.35 15.33 11.74
CA SER A 452 44.78 16.73 11.80
C SER A 452 45.21 17.19 10.40
N ALA A 453 44.72 18.35 9.98
CA ALA A 453 45.12 18.93 8.71
C ALA A 453 46.59 19.39 8.78
N GLY A 454 47.44 18.74 7.99
CA GLY A 454 48.82 19.16 7.74
C GLY A 454 49.86 18.48 8.64
N HIS A 455 50.12 17.19 8.41
CA HIS A 455 51.43 16.53 8.46
C HIS A 455 51.24 15.07 8.03
N ASP A 456 51.75 14.72 6.84
CA ASP A 456 51.61 13.39 6.28
C ASP A 456 52.60 12.44 6.98
N GLY A 457 52.18 11.80 8.07
CA GLY A 457 53.04 10.83 8.77
C GLY A 457 52.52 10.16 10.04
N GLU A 458 51.50 10.68 10.72
CA GLU A 458 50.99 10.04 11.96
C GLU A 458 49.69 9.24 11.76
N PRO A 459 49.54 8.09 12.45
CA PRO A 459 48.30 7.31 12.43
C PRO A 459 47.15 8.08 13.10
N PRO A 460 45.91 7.95 12.62
CA PRO A 460 44.77 8.71 13.14
C PRO A 460 44.50 8.39 14.61
N LYS A 461 44.29 9.41 15.43
CA LYS A 461 43.88 9.26 16.83
C LYS A 461 42.43 8.76 16.89
N LYS A 462 42.19 7.74 17.71
CA LYS A 462 40.87 7.19 18.01
C LYS A 462 40.27 7.97 19.17
N GLU A 463 39.11 8.59 18.96
CA GLU A 463 38.29 9.18 20.03
C GLU A 463 36.92 8.50 20.04
N ASP A 464 36.47 8.08 21.22
CA ASP A 464 35.12 7.57 21.41
C ASP A 464 34.14 8.75 21.42
N VAL A 465 33.16 8.74 20.52
CA VAL A 465 32.20 9.83 20.32
C VAL A 465 30.76 9.29 20.34
N GLU A 466 29.93 9.92 21.17
CA GLU A 466 28.50 9.66 21.29
C GLU A 466 27.72 10.58 20.34
N VAL A 467 26.86 10.02 19.49
CA VAL A 467 26.04 10.79 18.55
C VAL A 467 24.56 10.58 18.85
N ILE A 468 23.89 11.65 19.28
CA ILE A 468 22.45 11.68 19.57
C ILE A 468 21.70 12.16 18.33
N HIS A 469 20.79 11.33 17.81
CA HIS A 469 19.88 11.74 16.74
C HIS A 469 18.51 12.07 17.32
N CYS A 470 18.10 13.34 17.20
CA CYS A 470 16.73 13.78 17.47
C CYS A 470 15.96 13.91 16.15
N THR A 471 14.86 13.18 16.01
CA THR A 471 13.92 13.35 14.89
C THR A 471 12.82 14.32 15.32
N GLU A 472 12.80 15.53 14.73
CA GLU A 472 11.71 16.50 14.97
C GLU A 472 10.35 15.91 14.56
N ALA A 473 9.38 15.97 15.46
CA ALA A 473 8.02 15.54 15.23
C ALA A 473 7.28 16.47 14.25
N GLU A 474 6.72 15.92 13.18
CA GLU A 474 5.75 16.61 12.32
C GLU A 474 4.51 17.03 13.14
N ASP A 475 3.97 18.24 12.90
CA ASP A 475 2.73 18.74 13.53
C ASP A 475 1.62 17.69 13.38
N PRO A 476 1.11 17.10 14.49
CA PRO A 476 0.11 16.06 14.42
C PRO A 476 -1.16 16.68 13.84
N GLY A 477 -1.44 16.34 12.57
CA GLY A 477 -2.56 16.89 11.82
C GLY A 477 -3.90 16.74 12.56
N VAL A 478 -4.91 17.48 12.11
CA VAL A 478 -6.26 17.59 12.71
C VAL A 478 -6.87 16.24 13.14
N LEU A 479 -6.63 15.17 12.37
CA LEU A 479 -7.05 13.80 12.66
C LEU A 479 -6.40 13.20 13.91
N ALA A 480 -5.11 13.46 14.14
CA ALA A 480 -4.39 13.01 15.32
C ALA A 480 -4.88 13.74 16.58
N LYS A 481 -5.10 15.07 16.48
CA LYS A 481 -5.69 15.89 17.56
C LYS A 481 -7.12 15.45 17.92
N ALA A 482 -7.95 15.15 16.92
CA ALA A 482 -9.28 14.58 17.15
C ALA A 482 -9.24 13.15 17.72
N GLY A 483 -8.25 12.34 17.33
CA GLY A 483 -7.98 11.02 17.92
C GLY A 483 -7.64 11.10 19.41
N VAL A 484 -6.90 12.13 19.84
CA VAL A 484 -6.61 12.41 21.26
C VAL A 484 -7.91 12.72 22.03
N ALA A 485 -8.80 13.54 21.48
CA ALA A 485 -10.09 13.84 22.13
C ALA A 485 -10.98 12.59 22.30
N VAL A 486 -10.97 11.66 21.34
CA VAL A 486 -11.67 10.36 21.47
C VAL A 486 -11.02 9.50 22.56
N LYS A 487 -9.69 9.47 22.64
CA LYS A 487 -8.93 8.74 23.67
C LYS A 487 -9.20 9.28 25.08
N GLU A 488 -9.22 10.60 25.27
CA GLU A 488 -9.52 11.25 26.55
C GLU A 488 -10.94 10.92 27.04
N LYS A 489 -11.92 10.83 26.13
CA LYS A 489 -13.28 10.39 26.47
C LYS A 489 -13.35 8.93 26.92
N ILE A 490 -12.63 8.04 26.26
CA ILE A 490 -12.54 6.62 26.67
C ILE A 490 -11.95 6.53 28.08
N GLN A 491 -10.94 7.35 28.37
CA GLN A 491 -10.31 7.42 29.70
C GLN A 491 -11.27 7.99 30.76
N SER A 492 -12.01 9.06 30.45
CA SER A 492 -13.02 9.64 31.35
C SER A 492 -14.17 8.67 31.64
N ALA A 493 -14.65 7.92 30.63
CA ALA A 493 -15.66 6.88 30.82
C ALA A 493 -15.16 5.73 31.71
N LYS A 494 -13.87 5.37 31.60
CA LYS A 494 -13.22 4.36 32.45
C LYS A 494 -13.15 4.81 33.91
N GLU A 495 -12.86 6.09 34.17
CA GLU A 495 -12.84 6.69 35.50
C GLU A 495 -14.23 6.78 36.12
N ALA A 496 -15.25 7.13 35.32
CA ALA A 496 -16.65 7.12 35.74
C ALA A 496 -17.12 5.70 36.13
N ALA A 497 -16.79 4.68 35.33
CA ALA A 497 -17.10 3.28 35.63
C ALA A 497 -16.36 2.76 36.88
N SER A 498 -15.10 3.17 37.10
CA SER A 498 -14.33 2.81 38.30
C SER A 498 -14.90 3.42 39.58
N ASN A 499 -15.50 4.62 39.51
CA ASN A 499 -16.13 5.29 40.66
C ASN A 499 -17.49 4.71 41.04
N ILE A 500 -18.20 4.06 40.11
CA ILE A 500 -19.45 3.33 40.41
C ILE A 500 -19.15 2.10 41.29
N GLY A 501 -18.03 1.39 41.05
CA GLY A 501 -17.61 0.25 41.87
C GLY A 501 -17.08 0.59 43.27
N LYS A 502 -16.86 1.87 43.59
CA LYS A 502 -16.42 2.34 44.92
C LYS A 502 -17.56 2.86 45.80
N LYS A 503 -18.77 3.03 45.27
CA LYS A 503 -19.95 3.48 46.03
C LYS A 503 -20.83 2.34 46.58
N GLU A 504 -20.48 1.08 46.31
CA GLU A 504 -21.14 -0.11 46.87
C GLU A 504 -20.24 -0.91 47.84
N LYS A 505 -19.44 -0.23 48.67
CA LYS A 505 -18.80 -0.84 49.85
C LYS A 505 -19.13 -0.08 51.11
#